data_AF-A0AAN7JXA3-F1
#
_entry.id   AF-A0AAN7JXA3-F1
#
_cell.length_a   1.000
_cell.length_b   1.000
_cell.length_c   1.000
_cell.angle_alpha   90.00
_cell.angle_beta   90.00
_cell.angle_gamma   90.00
#
_symmetry.space_group_name_H-M   'P 1'
#
loop_
_entity.id
_entity.type
_entity.pdbx_description
1 polymer ?
#
loop_
_entity_poly.entity_id
_entity_poly.type
_entity_poly.pdbx_seq_one_letter_code
_entity_poly.pdbx_strand_id
1 'polypeptide(L)'
;MPIKTRITRVYITCTTGLDRSLACVVAYLHWMADTSLHAAYNFITSLHTCKPDRVAIAWATWDLITMVERSRHDGPAKHAVTFVWNGHEGEDVNLVSDFNGNWKEPIKAAHESGSRYETEVRLVQGNYYYKYVINGQWLHSIASPAESDGQGNVNNVIQLGDTASVRPIVQQQKKDANIMKVIERSLTENERIMLAKVAPCIAFFICPIRVTPK
;
A
#
# COMPACT_ATOMS: atom_id res chain seq x y z
N MET A 1 -23.55 -26.45 34.12
CA MET A 1 -22.09 -26.33 34.29
C MET A 1 -21.63 -25.02 33.67
N PRO A 2 -20.99 -24.09 34.41
CA PRO A 2 -20.52 -22.85 33.81
C PRO A 2 -19.28 -23.13 32.95
N ILE A 3 -19.31 -22.67 31.71
CA ILE A 3 -18.18 -22.71 30.79
C ILE A 3 -17.10 -21.80 31.38
N LYS A 4 -16.05 -22.38 31.99
CA LYS A 4 -14.85 -21.63 32.38
C LYS A 4 -14.19 -21.12 31.09
N THR A 5 -14.37 -19.84 30.79
CA THR A 5 -13.55 -19.15 29.78
C THR A 5 -12.11 -19.15 30.28
N ARG A 6 -11.25 -19.94 29.63
CA ARG A 6 -9.80 -19.90 29.91
C ARG A 6 -9.25 -18.56 29.41
N ILE A 7 -8.98 -17.63 30.33
CA ILE A 7 -8.27 -16.39 30.02
C ILE A 7 -6.82 -16.76 29.71
N THR A 8 -6.46 -16.75 28.44
CA THR A 8 -5.08 -16.95 27.99
C THR A 8 -4.41 -15.60 27.88
N ARG A 9 -3.29 -15.41 28.59
CA ARG A 9 -2.47 -14.20 28.51
C ARG A 9 -1.29 -14.47 27.58
N VAL A 10 -1.13 -13.61 26.58
CA VAL A 10 -0.03 -13.67 25.62
C VAL A 10 0.90 -12.50 25.87
N TYR A 11 2.21 -12.77 25.97
CA TYR A 11 3.23 -11.75 26.12
C TYR A 11 3.96 -11.59 24.78
N ILE A 12 3.92 -10.38 24.22
CA ILE A 12 4.51 -10.07 22.91
C ILE A 12 5.63 -9.06 23.15
N THR A 13 6.84 -9.39 22.70
CA THR A 13 8.03 -8.56 22.93
C THR A 13 8.89 -8.48 21.68
N CYS A 14 9.63 -7.39 21.56
CA CYS A 14 10.70 -7.20 20.61
C CYS A 14 11.88 -6.57 21.35
N THR A 15 13.04 -6.41 20.70
CA THR A 15 14.28 -5.94 21.36
C THR A 15 14.09 -4.68 22.21
N THR A 16 13.33 -3.70 21.73
CA THR A 16 13.07 -2.44 22.43
C THR A 16 11.66 -2.32 23.00
N GLY A 17 10.73 -3.19 22.59
CA GLY A 17 9.31 -3.13 22.99
C GLY A 17 8.49 -1.96 22.41
N LEU A 18 9.08 -1.08 21.59
CA LEU A 18 8.48 0.21 21.20
C LEU A 18 7.85 0.24 19.79
N ASP A 19 8.12 -0.78 18.99
CA ASP A 19 7.83 -0.76 17.55
C ASP A 19 7.20 -2.09 17.10
N ARG A 20 8.00 -3.07 16.67
CA ARG A 20 7.55 -4.33 16.08
C ARG A 20 6.53 -5.11 16.93
N SER A 21 6.77 -5.25 18.23
CA SER A 21 5.86 -5.99 19.12
C SER A 21 4.48 -5.35 19.20
N LEU A 22 4.43 -4.01 19.24
CA LEU A 22 3.18 -3.27 19.32
C LEU A 22 2.50 -3.15 17.95
N ALA A 23 3.27 -3.13 16.86
CA ALA A 23 2.73 -3.27 15.50
C ALA A 23 2.00 -4.60 15.31
N CYS A 24 2.55 -5.72 15.83
CA CYS A 24 1.84 -7.01 15.83
C CYS A 24 0.53 -6.97 16.62
N VAL A 25 0.48 -6.26 17.75
CA VAL A 25 -0.75 -6.10 18.55
C VAL A 25 -1.78 -5.27 17.78
N VAL A 26 -1.37 -4.15 17.19
CA VAL A 26 -2.26 -3.30 16.37
C VAL A 26 -2.81 -4.09 15.18
N ALA A 27 -1.95 -4.84 14.48
CA ALA A 27 -2.37 -5.72 13.39
C ALA A 27 -3.35 -6.80 13.85
N TYR A 28 -3.12 -7.44 15.00
CA TYR A 28 -4.05 -8.41 15.58
C TYR A 28 -5.41 -7.79 15.88
N LEU A 29 -5.45 -6.63 16.54
CA LEU A 29 -6.71 -5.93 16.82
C LEU A 29 -7.44 -5.56 15.53
N HIS A 30 -6.68 -5.14 14.51
CA HIS A 30 -7.22 -4.75 13.22
C HIS A 30 -7.78 -5.92 12.40
N TRP A 31 -7.06 -7.05 12.37
CA TRP A 31 -7.40 -8.20 11.53
C TRP A 31 -8.31 -9.22 12.21
N MET A 32 -8.25 -9.34 13.54
CA MET A 32 -8.92 -10.41 14.30
C MET A 32 -9.99 -9.90 15.28
N ALA A 33 -9.88 -8.65 15.75
CA ALA A 33 -10.75 -8.11 16.80
C ALA A 33 -11.68 -6.99 16.31
N ASP A 34 -12.00 -7.01 15.01
CA ASP A 34 -13.00 -6.14 14.37
C ASP A 34 -12.78 -4.62 14.59
N THR A 35 -11.55 -4.21 14.85
CA THR A 35 -11.21 -2.82 15.16
C THR A 35 -10.65 -2.11 13.92
N SER A 36 -11.00 -0.85 13.69
CA SER A 36 -10.36 -0.09 12.60
C SER A 36 -8.87 0.14 12.91
N LEU A 37 -8.02 0.24 11.87
CA LEU A 37 -6.58 0.45 12.07
C LEU A 37 -6.31 1.70 12.92
N HIS A 38 -7.05 2.79 12.66
CA HIS A 38 -6.95 4.01 13.45
C HIS A 38 -7.32 3.81 14.92
N ALA A 39 -8.43 3.12 15.22
CA ALA A 39 -8.85 2.88 16.59
C ALA A 39 -7.89 1.94 17.33
N ALA A 40 -7.42 0.88 16.66
CA ALA A 40 -6.44 -0.06 17.21
C ALA A 40 -5.11 0.65 17.52
N TYR A 41 -4.64 1.50 16.59
CA TYR A 41 -3.42 2.28 16.76
C TYR A 41 -3.52 3.23 17.94
N ASN A 42 -4.58 4.06 17.98
CA ASN A 42 -4.78 5.04 19.06
C ASN A 42 -4.89 4.35 20.43
N PHE A 43 -5.59 3.22 20.51
CA PHE A 43 -5.73 2.43 21.73
C PHE A 43 -4.37 1.94 22.26
N ILE A 44 -3.49 1.44 21.38
CA ILE A 44 -2.17 0.97 21.81
C ILE A 44 -1.26 2.13 22.20
N THR A 45 -1.26 3.22 21.44
CA THR A 45 -0.45 4.40 21.75
C THR A 45 -0.92 5.16 23.00
N SER A 46 -2.18 4.99 23.43
CA SER A 46 -2.66 5.55 24.69
C SER A 46 -2.25 4.73 25.91
N LEU A 47 -1.99 3.43 25.74
CA LEU A 47 -1.55 2.53 26.81
C LEU A 47 -0.03 2.50 26.98
N HIS A 48 0.72 2.65 25.89
CA HIS A 48 2.17 2.59 25.87
C HIS A 48 2.76 3.71 25.01
N THR A 49 3.81 4.36 25.48
CA THR A 49 4.61 5.26 24.65
C THR A 49 5.31 4.45 23.57
N CYS A 50 4.82 4.52 22.34
CA CYS A 50 5.29 3.72 21.22
C CYS A 50 5.01 4.41 19.89
N LYS A 51 5.63 3.91 18.81
CA LYS A 51 5.36 4.38 17.45
C LYS A 51 5.33 3.19 16.47
N PRO A 52 4.32 2.31 16.58
CA PRO A 52 4.17 1.21 15.64
C PRO A 52 4.12 1.73 14.21
N ASP A 53 4.71 1.02 13.26
CA ASP A 53 4.61 1.42 11.85
C ASP A 53 3.20 1.17 11.29
N ARG A 54 2.36 2.20 11.38
CA ARG A 54 0.97 2.19 10.87
C ARG A 54 0.91 1.96 9.35
N VAL A 55 1.91 2.45 8.62
CA VAL A 55 1.97 2.32 7.17
C VAL A 55 2.25 0.86 6.79
N ALA A 56 3.22 0.23 7.46
CA ALA A 56 3.52 -1.19 7.25
C ALA A 56 2.31 -2.09 7.50
N ILE A 57 1.51 -1.82 8.54
CA ILE A 57 0.28 -2.58 8.82
C ILE A 57 -0.77 -2.41 7.72
N ALA A 58 -0.93 -1.19 7.20
CA ALA A 58 -1.87 -0.94 6.11
C ALA A 58 -1.48 -1.69 4.82
N TRP A 59 -0.19 -1.69 4.45
CA TRP A 59 0.29 -2.45 3.30
C TRP A 59 0.13 -3.95 3.49
N ALA A 60 0.50 -4.49 4.66
CA ALA A 60 0.30 -5.91 4.95
C ALA A 60 -1.18 -6.33 4.89
N THR A 61 -2.09 -5.43 5.26
CA THR A 61 -3.54 -5.68 5.12
C THR A 61 -3.95 -5.80 3.65
N TRP A 62 -3.43 -4.92 2.79
CA TRP A 62 -3.65 -4.99 1.33
C TRP A 62 -3.04 -6.24 0.71
N ASP A 63 -1.82 -6.62 1.10
CA ASP A 63 -1.17 -7.85 0.64
C ASP A 63 -2.03 -9.07 1.00
N LEU A 64 -2.53 -9.14 2.23
CA LEU A 64 -3.39 -10.24 2.65
C LEU A 64 -4.72 -10.28 1.88
N ILE A 65 -5.38 -9.15 1.63
CA ILE A 65 -6.63 -9.11 0.86
C ILE A 65 -6.37 -9.56 -0.58
N THR A 66 -5.33 -9.01 -1.22
CA THR A 66 -5.00 -9.33 -2.62
C THR A 66 -4.59 -10.79 -2.80
N MET A 67 -3.91 -11.39 -1.81
CA MET A 67 -3.59 -12.82 -1.82
C MET A 67 -4.83 -13.72 -1.81
N VAL A 68 -5.94 -13.27 -1.23
CA VAL A 68 -7.15 -14.10 -1.09
C VAL A 68 -8.15 -13.89 -2.19
N GLU A 69 -8.21 -12.68 -2.75
CA GLU A 69 -9.06 -12.38 -3.91
C GLU A 69 -8.62 -13.14 -5.18
N ARG A 70 -7.41 -13.69 -5.23
CA ARG A 70 -6.83 -14.31 -6.44
C ARG A 70 -6.04 -15.57 -6.11
N SER A 71 -6.67 -16.72 -6.28
CA SER A 71 -6.21 -18.07 -5.87
C SER A 71 -4.83 -18.57 -6.35
N ARG A 72 -3.99 -17.77 -7.03
CA ARG A 72 -2.60 -18.10 -7.38
C ARG A 72 -1.82 -16.81 -7.64
N HIS A 73 -0.74 -16.57 -6.92
CA HIS A 73 0.25 -15.55 -7.28
C HIS A 73 1.63 -16.18 -7.41
N ASP A 74 2.04 -16.43 -8.65
CA ASP A 74 3.44 -16.50 -9.02
C ASP A 74 3.89 -15.06 -9.30
N GLY A 75 4.51 -14.40 -8.32
CA GLY A 75 5.16 -13.08 -8.48
C GLY A 75 4.93 -12.10 -7.32
N PRO A 76 5.75 -11.03 -7.24
CA PRO A 76 5.68 -10.03 -6.17
C PRO A 76 4.32 -9.30 -6.14
N ALA A 77 3.92 -8.86 -4.94
CA ALA A 77 2.68 -8.14 -4.71
C ALA A 77 2.57 -6.90 -5.62
N LYS A 78 1.38 -6.69 -6.20
CA LYS A 78 1.09 -5.58 -7.11
C LYS A 78 0.04 -4.64 -6.48
N HIS A 79 0.30 -3.35 -6.53
CA HIS A 79 -0.59 -2.29 -6.08
C HIS A 79 -1.40 -1.74 -7.24
N ALA A 80 -2.70 -1.53 -7.05
CA ALA A 80 -3.54 -0.82 -8.02
C ALA A 80 -3.20 0.68 -7.97
N VAL A 81 -2.89 1.25 -9.12
CA VAL A 81 -2.55 2.67 -9.31
C VAL A 81 -3.45 3.22 -10.39
N THR A 82 -4.20 4.28 -10.06
CA THR A 82 -5.05 4.99 -11.03
C THR A 82 -4.29 6.19 -11.58
N PHE A 83 -4.01 6.16 -12.87
CA PHE A 83 -3.48 7.29 -13.64
C PHE A 83 -4.66 8.13 -14.10
N VAL A 84 -4.60 9.44 -13.85
CA VAL A 84 -5.70 10.37 -14.15
C VAL A 84 -5.20 11.48 -15.07
N TRP A 85 -5.90 11.68 -16.18
CA TRP A 85 -5.74 12.83 -17.06
C TRP A 85 -7.00 13.69 -16.99
N ASN A 86 -6.83 15.00 -16.79
CA ASN A 86 -7.92 15.96 -16.85
C ASN A 86 -7.71 16.83 -18.10
N GLY A 87 -8.55 16.63 -19.11
CA GLY A 87 -8.43 17.25 -20.42
C GLY A 87 -9.76 17.81 -20.92
N HIS A 88 -10.04 17.62 -22.20
CA HIS A 88 -11.32 17.99 -22.81
C HIS A 88 -12.14 16.76 -23.16
N GLU A 89 -13.46 16.90 -23.23
CA GLU A 89 -14.34 15.83 -23.67
C GLU A 89 -14.04 15.47 -25.14
N GLY A 90 -13.98 14.17 -25.44
CA GLY A 90 -13.72 13.67 -26.79
C GLY A 90 -12.25 13.51 -27.17
N GLU A 91 -11.32 13.70 -26.24
CA GLU A 91 -9.89 13.41 -26.45
C GLU A 91 -9.62 11.90 -26.48
N ASP A 92 -8.73 11.47 -27.38
CA ASP A 92 -8.16 10.13 -27.34
C ASP A 92 -6.95 10.13 -26.39
N VAL A 93 -7.16 9.61 -25.19
CA VAL A 93 -6.18 9.63 -24.11
C VAL A 93 -5.57 8.24 -23.94
N ASN A 94 -4.27 8.14 -24.14
CA ASN A 94 -3.51 6.91 -23.91
C ASN A 94 -2.39 7.15 -22.91
N LEU A 95 -2.18 6.20 -22.00
CA LEU A 95 -1.04 6.13 -21.10
C LEU A 95 0.06 5.30 -21.76
N VAL A 96 1.30 5.81 -21.78
CA VAL A 96 2.48 5.08 -22.27
C VAL A 96 3.56 5.15 -21.21
N SER A 97 4.23 4.03 -20.93
CA SER A 97 5.18 3.92 -19.83
C SER A 97 6.30 2.93 -20.08
N ASP A 98 7.32 2.97 -19.22
CA ASP A 98 8.40 1.98 -19.20
C ASP A 98 7.94 0.58 -18.74
N PHE A 99 6.97 0.51 -17.82
CA PHE A 99 6.44 -0.75 -17.29
C PHE A 99 5.51 -1.49 -18.25
N ASN A 100 4.99 -0.84 -19.28
CA ASN A 100 4.10 -1.44 -20.27
C ASN A 100 4.72 -1.39 -21.67
N GLY A 101 5.32 -2.50 -22.08
CA GLY A 101 5.95 -2.61 -23.41
C GLY A 101 7.14 -1.67 -23.64
N ASN A 102 7.72 -1.10 -22.59
CA ASN A 102 8.85 -0.16 -22.64
C ASN A 102 8.65 0.95 -23.69
N TRP A 103 7.62 1.77 -23.46
CA TRP A 103 7.21 2.91 -24.30
C TRP A 103 6.54 2.59 -25.64
N LYS A 104 6.26 1.31 -25.92
CA LYS A 104 5.69 0.87 -27.21
C LYS A 104 4.21 0.49 -27.14
N GLU A 105 3.71 0.19 -25.96
CA GLU A 105 2.35 -0.33 -25.77
C GLU A 105 1.47 0.70 -25.05
N PRO A 106 0.63 1.46 -25.77
CA PRO A 106 -0.30 2.39 -25.17
C PRO A 106 -1.45 1.66 -24.45
N ILE A 107 -1.82 2.17 -23.28
CA ILE A 107 -3.01 1.75 -22.54
C ILE A 107 -4.06 2.84 -22.71
N LYS A 108 -5.20 2.51 -23.32
CA LYS A 108 -6.28 3.47 -23.52
C LYS A 108 -6.95 3.81 -22.19
N ALA A 109 -7.11 5.10 -21.91
CA ALA A 109 -7.82 5.56 -20.73
C ALA A 109 -9.34 5.50 -20.93
N ALA A 110 -10.05 5.09 -19.88
CA ALA A 110 -11.49 5.15 -19.85
C ALA A 110 -11.92 6.61 -19.65
N HIS A 111 -12.83 7.09 -20.50
CA HIS A 111 -13.45 8.39 -20.33
C HIS A 111 -14.50 8.30 -19.21
N GLU A 112 -14.25 9.04 -18.13
CA GLU A 112 -15.21 9.28 -17.08
C GLU A 112 -16.06 10.50 -17.42
N SER A 113 -17.17 10.71 -16.71
CA SER A 113 -18.07 11.84 -16.98
C SER A 113 -17.31 13.19 -17.04
N GLY A 114 -17.50 13.95 -18.12
CA GLY A 114 -16.90 15.28 -18.30
C GLY A 114 -15.50 15.24 -18.90
N SER A 115 -14.52 15.85 -18.22
CA SER A 115 -13.16 16.07 -18.72
C SER A 115 -12.12 15.07 -18.19
N ARG A 116 -12.54 14.03 -17.48
CA ARG A 116 -11.65 13.14 -16.73
C ARG A 116 -11.46 11.81 -17.44
N TYR A 117 -10.21 11.34 -17.51
CA TYR A 117 -9.85 10.06 -18.09
C TYR A 117 -9.00 9.28 -17.10
N GLU A 118 -9.29 7.99 -16.95
CA GLU A 118 -8.65 7.14 -15.95
C GLU A 118 -8.09 5.85 -16.54
N THR A 119 -6.98 5.38 -15.96
CA THR A 119 -6.39 4.08 -16.26
C THR A 119 -5.91 3.45 -14.96
N GLU A 120 -6.48 2.33 -14.56
CA GLU A 120 -5.98 1.55 -13.42
C GLU A 120 -4.97 0.51 -13.90
N VAL A 121 -3.76 0.53 -13.33
CA VAL A 121 -2.70 -0.44 -13.60
C VAL A 121 -2.23 -1.07 -12.29
N ARG A 122 -1.98 -2.39 -12.31
CA ARG A 122 -1.38 -3.12 -11.18
C ARG A 122 0.14 -3.18 -11.33
N LEU A 123 0.86 -2.47 -10.46
CA LEU A 123 2.31 -2.33 -10.51
C LEU A 123 2.98 -2.91 -9.26
N VAL A 124 4.12 -3.57 -9.44
CA VAL A 124 4.99 -3.98 -8.33
C VAL A 124 5.70 -2.76 -7.76
N GLN A 125 6.27 -2.88 -6.56
CA GLN A 125 7.14 -1.83 -6.03
C GLN A 125 8.30 -1.52 -7.00
N GLY A 126 8.60 -0.25 -7.20
CA GLY A 126 9.56 0.23 -8.17
C GLY A 126 9.37 1.71 -8.52
N ASN A 127 10.29 2.23 -9.33
CA ASN A 127 10.23 3.55 -9.94
C ASN A 127 9.84 3.39 -11.40
N TYR A 128 8.91 4.23 -11.85
CA TYR A 128 8.33 4.13 -13.17
C TYR A 128 8.20 5.50 -13.82
N TYR A 129 8.46 5.52 -15.12
CA TYR A 129 8.31 6.69 -15.97
C TYR A 129 7.13 6.50 -16.92
N TYR A 130 6.36 7.56 -17.11
CA TYR A 130 5.20 7.54 -18.00
C TYR A 130 4.92 8.89 -18.65
N LYS A 131 4.12 8.85 -19.71
CA LYS A 131 3.55 10.00 -20.43
C LYS A 131 2.13 9.68 -20.89
N TYR A 132 1.44 10.74 -21.26
CA TYR A 132 0.18 10.65 -21.96
C TYR A 132 0.39 10.93 -23.46
N VAL A 133 -0.33 10.20 -24.29
CA VAL A 133 -0.50 10.51 -25.71
C VAL A 133 -1.94 10.96 -25.89
N ILE A 134 -2.12 12.27 -26.07
CA ILE A 134 -3.42 12.91 -26.21
C ILE A 134 -3.59 13.30 -27.67
N ASN A 135 -4.54 12.68 -28.39
CA ASN A 135 -4.75 12.93 -29.82
C ASN A 135 -3.44 12.82 -30.64
N GLY A 136 -2.56 11.88 -30.30
CA GLY A 136 -1.26 11.67 -30.94
C GLY A 136 -0.12 12.59 -30.45
N GLN A 137 -0.38 13.52 -29.54
CA GLN A 137 0.63 14.42 -28.94
C GLN A 137 1.16 13.85 -27.62
N TRP A 138 2.49 13.79 -27.48
CA TRP A 138 3.13 13.36 -26.24
C TRP A 138 3.15 14.48 -25.21
N LEU A 139 2.43 14.28 -24.11
CA LEU A 139 2.30 15.24 -23.01
C LEU A 139 2.66 14.57 -21.68
N HIS A 140 3.15 15.39 -20.75
CA HIS A 140 3.22 15.03 -19.34
C HIS A 140 2.15 15.84 -18.58
N SER A 141 1.62 15.26 -17.52
CA SER A 141 0.75 15.95 -16.57
C SER A 141 1.56 16.95 -15.75
N ILE A 142 1.12 18.21 -15.73
CA ILE A 142 1.67 19.25 -14.85
C ILE A 142 1.24 19.07 -13.38
N ALA A 143 0.22 18.25 -13.14
CA ALA A 143 -0.31 17.97 -11.81
C ALA A 143 0.36 16.76 -11.13
N SER A 144 1.27 16.09 -11.82
CA SER A 144 1.97 14.89 -11.34
C SER A 144 3.49 15.14 -11.30
N PRO A 145 4.24 14.47 -10.41
CA PRO A 145 5.70 14.57 -10.40
C PRO A 145 6.28 14.25 -11.79
N ALA A 146 7.34 14.96 -12.15
CA ALA A 146 7.99 14.80 -13.45
C ALA A 146 9.49 15.05 -13.36
N GLU A 147 10.25 14.36 -14.20
CA GLU A 147 11.70 14.49 -14.33
C GLU A 147 12.07 14.78 -15.79
N SER A 148 13.11 15.59 -15.96
CA SER A 148 13.74 15.85 -17.25
C SER A 148 14.89 14.88 -17.47
N ASP A 149 14.98 14.31 -18.66
CA ASP A 149 16.09 13.43 -19.06
C ASP A 149 17.37 14.20 -19.47
N GLY A 150 17.35 15.53 -19.41
CA GLY A 150 18.46 16.39 -19.81
C GLY A 150 18.63 16.54 -21.33
N GLN A 151 17.85 15.82 -22.13
CA GLN A 151 17.80 15.90 -23.60
C GLN A 151 16.55 16.65 -24.10
N GLY A 152 15.80 17.23 -23.17
CA GLY A 152 14.59 18.01 -23.44
C GLY A 152 13.29 17.22 -23.31
N ASN A 153 13.34 15.93 -22.95
CA ASN A 153 12.13 15.17 -22.64
C ASN A 153 11.81 15.23 -21.16
N VAL A 154 10.58 15.61 -20.85
CA VAL A 154 10.04 15.60 -19.49
C VAL A 154 9.01 14.49 -19.38
N ASN A 155 9.24 13.51 -18.51
CA ASN A 155 8.33 12.39 -18.25
C ASN A 155 7.73 12.51 -16.85
N ASN A 156 6.50 12.06 -16.65
CA ASN A 156 6.00 11.90 -15.29
C ASN A 156 6.66 10.70 -14.60
N VAL A 157 6.76 10.76 -13.27
CA VAL A 157 7.40 9.74 -12.45
C VAL A 157 6.46 9.30 -11.33
N ILE A 158 6.45 8.00 -11.07
CA ILE A 158 5.78 7.43 -9.90
C ILE A 158 6.70 6.41 -9.21
N GLN A 159 6.81 6.53 -7.89
CA GLN A 159 7.57 5.65 -7.02
C GLN A 159 6.59 4.87 -6.14
N LEU A 160 6.68 3.55 -6.21
CA LEU A 160 5.86 2.61 -5.43
C LEU A 160 6.77 1.82 -4.49
N GLY A 161 6.55 1.90 -3.18
CA GLY A 161 7.18 0.98 -2.22
C GLY A 161 8.40 1.48 -1.45
N ASP A 162 8.45 2.76 -1.05
CA ASP A 162 9.46 3.17 -0.07
C ASP A 162 9.20 2.53 1.30
N THR A 163 9.82 1.37 1.51
CA THR A 163 10.17 0.87 2.84
C THR A 163 11.22 1.80 3.42
N ALA A 164 11.03 2.29 4.64
CA ALA A 164 11.94 3.19 5.34
C ALA A 164 13.37 2.62 5.41
N SER A 165 14.23 3.03 4.49
CA SER A 165 15.67 2.83 4.61
C SER A 165 16.16 3.75 5.73
N VAL A 166 16.46 3.18 6.90
CA VAL A 166 17.28 3.85 7.90
C VAL A 166 18.72 3.88 7.37
N ARG A 167 19.07 4.93 6.64
CA ARG A 167 20.46 5.39 6.52
C ARG A 167 20.49 6.89 6.80
N PRO A 168 21.23 7.36 7.82
CA PRO A 168 21.36 8.78 8.07
C PRO A 168 22.32 9.36 7.04
N ILE A 169 21.79 9.96 5.98
CA ILE A 169 22.53 10.95 5.21
C ILE A 169 22.09 12.30 5.75
N VAL A 170 22.90 12.84 6.65
CA VAL A 170 22.81 14.23 7.08
C VAL A 170 23.13 15.09 5.87
N GLN A 171 22.13 15.79 5.33
CA GLN A 171 22.26 17.20 4.95
C GLN A 171 20.88 17.86 4.74
N GLN A 172 20.55 18.65 5.77
CA GLN A 172 19.80 19.91 5.82
C GLN A 172 18.41 20.06 5.16
N GLN A 173 17.46 20.34 6.06
CA GLN A 173 16.05 20.66 5.90
C GLN A 173 15.76 21.77 4.85
N LYS A 174 14.67 21.58 4.07
CA LYS A 174 13.53 22.52 4.14
C LYS A 174 12.23 21.96 3.53
N LYS A 175 11.17 22.13 4.35
CA LYS A 175 9.75 22.31 4.02
C LYS A 175 8.88 21.05 3.99
N ASP A 176 8.07 21.00 5.03
CA ASP A 176 7.01 20.06 5.33
C ASP A 176 6.01 19.88 4.19
N ALA A 177 5.57 18.62 4.04
CA ALA A 177 4.31 18.12 3.46
C ALA A 177 4.52 16.91 2.52
N ASN A 178 5.27 15.89 2.96
CA ASN A 178 5.07 14.54 2.42
C ASN A 178 4.36 13.68 3.49
N ILE A 179 3.13 14.08 3.81
CA ILE A 179 2.20 13.15 4.47
C ILE A 179 1.76 12.22 3.36
N MET A 180 2.43 11.07 3.24
CA MET A 180 1.92 9.95 2.48
C MET A 180 0.54 9.61 3.05
N LYS A 181 -0.52 10.08 2.38
CA LYS A 181 -1.88 9.64 2.65
C LYS A 181 -1.99 8.23 2.09
N VAL A 182 -1.59 7.25 2.90
CA VAL A 182 -2.13 5.90 2.79
C VAL A 182 -3.64 6.05 2.84
N ILE A 183 -4.33 5.70 1.75
CA ILE A 183 -5.79 5.72 1.71
C ILE A 183 -6.26 4.57 2.59
N GLU A 184 -6.43 4.85 3.89
CA GLU A 184 -7.07 3.95 4.84
C GLU A 184 -8.57 3.92 4.56
N ARG A 185 -8.99 3.13 3.56
CA ARG A 185 -10.41 2.81 3.41
C ARG A 185 -10.82 1.81 4.49
N SER A 186 -12.03 1.95 5.00
CA SER A 186 -12.62 0.98 5.92
C SER A 186 -12.73 -0.39 5.26
N LEU A 187 -12.32 -1.43 5.98
CA LEU A 187 -12.52 -2.82 5.57
C LEU A 187 -14.01 -3.18 5.59
N THR A 188 -14.48 -3.80 4.51
CA THR A 188 -15.80 -4.42 4.40
C THR A 188 -15.91 -5.67 5.28
N GLU A 189 -17.13 -6.08 5.61
CA GLU A 189 -17.39 -7.28 6.43
C GLU A 189 -16.75 -8.55 5.82
N ASN A 190 -16.83 -8.69 4.49
CA ASN A 190 -16.24 -9.83 3.78
C ASN A 190 -14.71 -9.84 3.88
N GLU A 191 -14.05 -8.70 3.72
CA GLU A 191 -12.59 -8.58 3.90
C GLU A 191 -12.16 -8.91 5.33
N ARG A 192 -12.96 -8.54 6.34
CA ARG A 192 -12.67 -8.87 7.75
C ARG A 192 -12.79 -10.36 8.04
N ILE A 193 -13.89 -10.98 7.61
CA ILE A 193 -14.09 -12.44 7.73
C ILE A 193 -12.96 -13.21 7.03
N MET A 194 -12.49 -12.67 5.90
CA MET A 194 -11.43 -13.25 5.10
C MET A 194 -10.05 -13.11 5.75
N LEU A 195 -9.70 -11.90 6.22
CA LEU A 195 -8.46 -11.63 6.95
C LEU A 195 -8.36 -12.49 8.21
N ALA A 196 -9.46 -12.63 8.96
CA ALA A 196 -9.51 -13.45 10.16
C ALA A 196 -9.23 -14.94 9.89
N LYS A 197 -9.46 -15.42 8.65
CA LYS A 197 -9.15 -16.80 8.25
C LYS A 197 -7.73 -16.93 7.70
N VAL A 198 -7.29 -15.99 6.88
CA VAL A 198 -6.08 -16.15 6.07
C VAL A 198 -4.82 -15.67 6.79
N ALA A 199 -4.90 -14.58 7.56
CA ALA A 199 -3.75 -14.09 8.32
C ALA A 199 -3.17 -15.17 9.26
N PRO A 200 -3.97 -15.96 10.00
CA PRO A 200 -3.46 -17.10 10.77
C PRO A 200 -2.82 -18.17 9.87
N CYS A 201 -3.49 -18.59 8.79
CA CYS A 201 -2.99 -19.63 7.89
C CYS A 201 -1.63 -19.29 7.28
N ILE A 202 -1.45 -18.05 6.82
CA ILE A 202 -0.19 -17.58 6.25
C ILE A 202 0.89 -17.47 7.33
N ALA A 203 0.55 -16.98 8.53
CA ALA A 203 1.50 -16.94 9.63
C ALA A 203 2.03 -18.34 9.98
N PHE A 204 1.16 -19.37 10.00
CA PHE A 204 1.56 -20.76 10.20
C PHE A 204 2.44 -21.32 9.08
N PHE A 205 2.22 -20.89 7.83
CA PHE A 205 3.02 -21.32 6.67
C PHE A 205 4.43 -20.69 6.67
N ILE A 206 4.53 -19.39 6.99
CA ILE A 206 5.80 -18.65 7.00
C ILE A 206 6.65 -19.03 8.22
N CYS A 207 6.02 -19.20 9.39
CA CYS A 207 6.72 -19.55 10.61
C CYS A 207 5.85 -20.51 11.44
N PRO A 208 6.04 -21.83 11.32
CA PRO A 208 5.33 -22.78 12.17
C PRO A 208 5.63 -22.48 13.64
N ILE A 209 4.58 -22.39 14.47
CA ILE A 209 4.68 -22.03 15.88
C ILE A 209 5.65 -22.99 16.58
N ARG A 210 6.81 -22.46 17.01
CA ARG A 210 7.65 -23.14 18.00
C ARG A 210 7.11 -22.81 19.38
N VAL A 211 6.32 -23.72 19.93
CA VAL A 211 5.97 -23.66 21.35
C VAL A 211 7.18 -24.18 22.11
N THR A 212 8.01 -23.27 22.63
CA THR A 212 9.00 -23.65 23.64
C THR A 212 8.26 -23.86 24.96
N PRO A 213 8.27 -25.06 25.56
CA PRO A 213 7.76 -25.24 26.91
C PRO A 213 8.56 -24.34 27.86
N LYS A 214 7.87 -23.79 28.87
CA LYS A 214 8.51 -23.09 29.98
C LYS A 214 9.20 -24.08 30.90
#